data_AF-A0A379AN66-F1
#
_entry.id   AF-A0A379AN66-F1
#
_cell.length_a   1.000
_cell.length_b   1.000
_cell.length_c   1.000
_cell.angle_alpha   90.00
_cell.angle_beta   90.00
_cell.angle_gamma   90.00
#
_symmetry.space_group_name_H-M   'P 1'
#
loop_
_entity.id
_entity.type
_entity.pdbx_description
1 polymer ?
#
loop_
_entity_poly.entity_id
_entity_poly.type
_entity_poly.pdbx_seq_one_letter_code
_entity_poly.pdbx_strand_id
1 'polypeptide(L)'
;MSFAYRPIYKKGFTLIELMIVIAIVAILATIAIPSYQNYTRKAAISELLQAASPYRSEVELCIYNTGNKQNCNAGTNGIQSALSNRGKISSISVQSGAISVTGQGALDGISYTLTPTGDAASGVSWSANCGDSSELFPAGFCR
;
A
#
# COMPACT_ATOMS: atom_id res chain seq x y z
N MET A 1 38.20 -56.13 -33.69
CA MET A 1 38.01 -54.65 -33.67
C MET A 1 37.89 -54.19 -32.23
N SER A 2 38.93 -53.58 -31.68
CA SER A 2 38.88 -52.96 -30.34
C SER A 2 38.21 -51.59 -30.46
N PHE A 3 37.06 -51.40 -29.82
CA PHE A 3 36.33 -50.15 -29.81
C PHE A 3 36.96 -49.23 -28.75
N ALA A 4 37.85 -48.33 -29.18
CA ALA A 4 38.48 -47.35 -28.29
C ALA A 4 37.45 -46.29 -27.87
N TYR A 5 37.01 -46.34 -26.61
CA TYR A 5 36.21 -45.30 -26.00
C TYR A 5 37.05 -44.02 -25.91
N ARG A 6 36.73 -43.02 -26.74
CA ARG A 6 37.31 -41.66 -26.67
C ARG A 6 36.44 -40.81 -25.74
N PRO A 7 36.84 -40.54 -24.48
CA PRO A 7 36.10 -39.62 -23.64
C PRO A 7 36.18 -38.20 -24.22
N ILE A 8 35.03 -37.61 -24.49
CA ILE A 8 34.92 -36.18 -24.80
C ILE A 8 35.08 -35.44 -23.47
N TYR A 9 36.24 -34.85 -23.23
CA TYR A 9 36.43 -33.95 -22.08
C TYR A 9 35.49 -32.74 -22.25
N LYS A 10 34.35 -32.75 -21.55
CA LYS A 10 33.49 -31.58 -21.47
C LYS A 10 34.23 -30.53 -20.65
N LYS A 11 34.54 -29.38 -21.27
CA LYS A 11 35.00 -28.19 -20.53
C LYS A 11 33.88 -27.79 -19.56
N GLY A 12 34.07 -28.08 -18.29
CA GLY A 12 33.17 -27.66 -17.21
C GLY A 12 33.41 -26.20 -16.84
N PHE A 13 32.41 -25.57 -16.25
CA PHE A 13 32.51 -24.24 -15.64
C PHE A 13 33.53 -24.30 -14.49
N THR A 14 34.41 -23.32 -14.39
CA THR A 14 35.42 -23.28 -13.32
C THR A 14 34.80 -22.80 -12.01
N LEU A 15 35.39 -23.22 -10.88
CA LEU A 15 34.94 -22.78 -9.55
C LEU A 15 35.10 -21.26 -9.38
N ILE A 16 36.14 -20.68 -9.98
CA ILE A 16 36.37 -19.23 -9.97
C ILE A 16 35.29 -18.48 -10.76
N GLU A 17 34.87 -18.99 -11.93
CA GLU A 17 33.78 -18.37 -12.69
C GLU A 17 32.48 -18.39 -11.89
N LEU A 18 32.18 -19.49 -11.19
CA LEU A 18 31.00 -19.57 -10.33
C LEU A 18 31.06 -18.56 -9.18
N MET A 19 32.23 -18.41 -8.53
CA MET A 19 32.40 -17.47 -7.42
C MET A 19 32.23 -16.00 -7.84
N ILE A 20 32.65 -15.63 -9.05
CA ILE A 20 32.43 -14.28 -9.58
C ILE A 20 30.95 -14.06 -9.89
N VAL A 21 30.27 -15.05 -10.46
CA VAL A 21 28.83 -14.95 -10.76
C VAL A 21 28.01 -14.74 -9.50
N ILE A 22 28.26 -15.52 -8.43
CA ILE A 22 27.53 -15.34 -7.17
C ILE A 22 27.80 -13.97 -6.54
N ALA A 23 29.03 -13.44 -6.66
CA ALA A 23 29.37 -12.13 -6.13
C ALA A 23 28.59 -11.01 -6.84
N ILE A 24 28.48 -11.09 -8.18
CA ILE A 24 27.70 -10.13 -8.96
C ILE A 24 26.21 -10.23 -8.65
N VAL A 25 25.66 -11.46 -8.57
CA VAL A 25 24.25 -11.68 -8.23
C VAL A 25 23.93 -11.15 -6.83
N ALA A 26 24.83 -11.32 -5.86
CA ALA A 26 24.65 -10.79 -4.51
C ALA A 26 24.53 -9.25 -4.50
N ILE A 27 25.38 -8.55 -5.27
CA ILE A 27 25.33 -7.08 -5.39
C ILE A 27 24.04 -6.63 -6.08
N LEU A 28 23.62 -7.31 -7.14
CA LEU A 28 22.38 -6.94 -7.85
C LEU A 28 21.13 -7.21 -7.00
N ALA A 29 21.12 -8.30 -6.21
CA ALA A 29 20.00 -8.69 -5.38
C ALA A 29 19.69 -7.65 -4.28
N THR A 30 20.70 -7.01 -3.68
CA THR A 30 20.48 -6.00 -2.63
C THR A 30 19.76 -4.76 -3.13
N ILE A 31 19.91 -4.41 -4.42
CA ILE A 31 19.21 -3.28 -5.05
C ILE A 31 17.84 -3.72 -5.58
N ALA A 32 17.76 -4.92 -6.17
CA ALA A 32 16.56 -5.41 -6.82
C ALA A 32 15.44 -5.77 -5.83
N ILE A 33 15.76 -6.42 -4.71
CA ILE A 33 14.77 -6.87 -3.72
C ILE A 33 13.95 -5.71 -3.13
N PRO A 34 14.55 -4.63 -2.57
CA PRO A 34 13.76 -3.53 -1.99
C PRO A 34 12.94 -2.80 -3.06
N SER A 35 13.47 -2.64 -4.28
CA SER A 35 12.75 -2.02 -5.40
C SER A 35 11.51 -2.82 -5.80
N TYR A 36 11.63 -4.14 -5.92
CA TYR A 36 10.51 -5.02 -6.26
C TYR A 36 9.43 -5.04 -5.16
N GLN A 37 9.84 -5.03 -3.90
CA GLN A 37 8.91 -4.92 -2.76
C GLN A 37 8.13 -3.60 -2.81
N ASN A 38 8.79 -2.47 -3.08
CA ASN A 38 8.10 -1.19 -3.21
C ASN A 38 7.14 -1.17 -4.40
N TYR A 39 7.51 -1.77 -5.54
CA TYR A 39 6.62 -1.84 -6.72
C TYR A 39 5.33 -2.62 -6.42
N THR A 40 5.46 -3.80 -5.79
CA THR A 40 4.30 -4.63 -5.41
C THR A 40 3.43 -3.97 -4.35
N ARG A 41 4.03 -3.23 -3.40
CA ARG A 41 3.29 -2.39 -2.43
C ARG A 41 2.51 -1.28 -3.12
N LYS A 42 3.13 -0.54 -4.06
CA LYS A 42 2.46 0.51 -4.84
C LYS A 42 1.24 -0.01 -5.59
N ALA A 43 1.32 -1.21 -6.17
CA ALA A 43 0.18 -1.85 -6.82
C ALA A 43 -0.97 -2.11 -5.82
N ALA A 44 -0.64 -2.60 -4.62
CA ALA A 44 -1.62 -2.92 -3.59
C ALA A 44 -2.25 -1.68 -2.91
N ILE A 45 -1.63 -0.50 -2.99
CA ILE A 45 -2.19 0.75 -2.43
C ILE A 45 -3.52 1.13 -3.08
N SER A 46 -3.72 0.78 -4.35
CA SER A 46 -4.99 1.01 -5.04
C SER A 46 -6.19 0.39 -4.32
N GLU A 47 -6.01 -0.77 -3.67
CA GLU A 47 -7.05 -1.42 -2.88
C GLU A 47 -7.40 -0.63 -1.62
N LEU A 48 -6.40 -0.07 -0.90
CA LEU A 48 -6.68 0.78 0.27
C LEU A 48 -7.46 2.03 -0.15
N LEU A 49 -7.01 2.69 -1.23
CA LEU A 49 -7.64 3.91 -1.73
C LEU A 49 -9.10 3.69 -2.11
N GLN A 50 -9.40 2.59 -2.80
CA GLN A 50 -10.76 2.23 -3.18
C GLN A 50 -11.62 1.88 -1.96
N ALA A 51 -11.05 1.20 -0.96
CA ALA A 51 -11.78 0.81 0.24
C ALA A 51 -12.25 2.01 1.08
N ALA A 52 -11.59 3.18 0.97
CA ALA A 52 -11.98 4.40 1.67
C ALA A 52 -13.06 5.23 0.96
N SER A 53 -13.29 5.00 -0.34
CA SER A 53 -14.29 5.73 -1.13
C SER A 53 -15.70 5.72 -0.54
N PRO A 54 -16.28 4.58 -0.07
CA PRO A 54 -17.63 4.59 0.50
C PRO A 54 -17.70 5.39 1.79
N TYR A 55 -16.71 5.26 2.67
CA TYR A 55 -16.63 6.05 3.90
C TYR A 55 -16.57 7.55 3.61
N ARG A 56 -15.87 7.96 2.54
CA ARG A 56 -15.78 9.36 2.13
C ARG A 56 -17.15 9.94 1.80
N SER A 57 -17.92 9.24 0.97
CA SER A 57 -19.28 9.66 0.59
C SER A 57 -20.25 9.64 1.78
N GLU A 58 -20.13 8.66 2.68
CA GLU A 58 -20.94 8.58 3.90
C GLU A 58 -20.63 9.73 4.87
N VAL A 59 -19.35 10.08 5.02
CA VAL A 59 -18.93 11.23 5.84
C VAL A 59 -19.42 12.54 5.24
N GLU A 60 -19.30 12.72 3.92
CA GLU A 60 -19.85 13.89 3.23
C GLU A 60 -21.34 14.05 3.52
N LEU A 61 -22.12 12.98 3.35
CA LEU A 61 -23.55 12.98 3.64
C LEU A 61 -23.84 13.27 5.12
N CYS A 62 -23.06 12.70 6.04
CA CYS A 62 -23.18 12.99 7.47
C CYS A 62 -22.91 14.47 7.77
N ILE A 63 -21.87 15.08 7.18
CA ILE A 63 -21.56 16.51 7.35
C ILE A 63 -22.71 17.37 6.83
N TYR A 64 -23.29 17.03 5.66
CA TYR A 64 -24.44 17.74 5.11
C TYR A 64 -25.68 17.64 5.99
N ASN A 65 -25.98 16.46 6.55
CA ASN A 65 -27.18 16.25 7.37
C ASN A 65 -27.06 16.82 8.78
N THR A 66 -25.88 16.75 9.38
CA THR A 66 -25.66 17.16 10.78
C THR A 66 -25.13 18.58 10.92
N GLY A 67 -24.61 19.16 9.83
CA GLY A 67 -23.91 20.44 9.85
C GLY A 67 -22.58 20.43 10.63
N ASN A 68 -22.14 19.28 11.16
CA ASN A 68 -20.95 19.19 11.99
C ASN A 68 -20.24 17.83 11.85
N LYS A 69 -18.96 17.88 11.43
CA LYS A 69 -18.11 16.69 11.30
C LYS A 69 -17.85 15.92 12.60
N GLN A 70 -17.94 16.56 13.77
CA GLN A 70 -17.67 15.93 15.07
C GLN A 70 -18.60 14.75 15.38
N ASN A 71 -19.81 14.77 14.82
CA ASN A 71 -20.79 13.70 15.00
C ASN A 71 -20.67 12.59 13.95
N CYS A 72 -19.74 12.73 13.00
CA CYS A 72 -19.53 11.76 11.93
C CYS A 72 -18.50 10.72 12.37
N ASN A 73 -18.96 9.72 13.10
CA ASN A 73 -18.15 8.59 13.56
C ASN A 73 -18.60 7.28 12.89
N ALA A 74 -17.72 6.31 12.80
CA ALA A 74 -18.06 5.00 12.25
C ALA A 74 -19.23 4.36 13.03
N GLY A 75 -20.22 3.84 12.30
CA GLY A 75 -21.45 3.27 12.88
C GLY A 75 -22.50 4.29 13.32
N THR A 76 -22.32 5.58 13.01
CA THR A 76 -23.27 6.66 13.39
C THR A 76 -23.68 7.47 12.17
N ASN A 77 -24.86 8.11 12.23
CA ASN A 77 -25.33 9.07 11.20
C ASN A 77 -25.26 8.54 9.76
N GLY A 78 -25.51 7.25 9.56
CA GLY A 78 -25.50 6.59 8.24
C GLY A 78 -24.11 6.14 7.76
N ILE A 79 -23.06 6.34 8.55
CA ILE A 79 -21.70 5.83 8.28
C ILE A 79 -21.63 4.38 8.74
N GLN A 80 -21.09 3.51 7.88
CA GLN A 80 -20.88 2.12 8.20
C GLN A 80 -19.94 1.93 9.41
N SER A 81 -20.05 0.80 10.10
CA SER A 81 -19.19 0.48 11.24
C SER A 81 -17.72 0.40 10.84
N ALA A 82 -16.82 0.62 11.80
CA ALA A 82 -15.39 0.46 11.55
C ALA A 82 -15.10 -0.94 10.98
N LEU A 83 -14.22 -0.99 10.00
CA LEU A 83 -13.81 -2.21 9.34
C LEU A 83 -12.47 -2.66 9.93
N SER A 84 -12.32 -3.97 10.11
CA SER A 84 -11.08 -4.55 10.59
C SER A 84 -10.79 -5.85 9.85
N ASN A 85 -9.52 -6.07 9.56
CA ASN A 85 -8.96 -7.30 8.99
C ASN A 85 -9.70 -7.81 7.74
N ARG A 86 -9.61 -7.07 6.63
CA ARG A 86 -10.19 -7.44 5.34
C ARG A 86 -9.17 -7.30 4.21
N GLY A 87 -8.77 -8.42 3.61
CA GLY A 87 -7.83 -8.40 2.49
C GLY A 87 -6.51 -7.73 2.89
N LYS A 88 -6.14 -6.64 2.21
CA LYS A 88 -4.93 -5.84 2.52
C LYS A 88 -5.17 -4.71 3.53
N ILE A 89 -6.38 -4.60 4.09
CA ILE A 89 -6.77 -3.57 5.05
C ILE A 89 -6.73 -4.15 6.47
N SER A 90 -5.88 -3.57 7.32
CA SER A 90 -5.85 -3.82 8.76
C SER A 90 -7.06 -3.18 9.43
N SER A 91 -7.31 -1.89 9.17
CA SER A 91 -8.43 -1.16 9.73
C SER A 91 -8.88 0.00 8.84
N ILE A 92 -10.19 0.29 8.88
CA ILE A 92 -10.77 1.57 8.48
C ILE A 92 -11.65 2.05 9.62
N SER A 93 -11.43 3.27 10.06
CA SER A 93 -12.26 3.90 11.09
C SER A 93 -12.55 5.33 10.72
N VAL A 94 -13.67 5.84 11.22
CA VAL A 94 -14.06 7.23 11.07
C VAL A 94 -14.23 7.82 12.45
N GLN A 95 -13.53 8.92 12.72
CA GLN A 95 -13.64 9.66 13.97
C GLN A 95 -13.71 11.16 13.67
N SER A 96 -14.78 11.81 14.10
CA SER A 96 -15.03 13.24 13.86
C SER A 96 -14.88 13.64 12.38
N GLY A 97 -15.33 12.76 11.48
CA GLY A 97 -15.23 12.89 10.02
C GLY A 97 -13.87 12.52 9.43
N ALA A 98 -12.81 12.38 10.24
CA ALA A 98 -11.52 11.91 9.74
C ALA A 98 -11.54 10.40 9.51
N ILE A 99 -11.16 9.96 8.32
CA ILE A 99 -11.14 8.56 7.91
C ILE A 99 -9.70 8.07 7.99
N SER A 100 -9.41 7.18 8.93
CA SER A 100 -8.08 6.56 9.08
C SER A 100 -8.09 5.16 8.49
N VAL A 101 -7.14 4.89 7.60
CA VAL A 101 -7.00 3.64 6.86
C VAL A 101 -5.60 3.07 7.10
N THR A 102 -5.54 1.81 7.52
CA THR A 102 -4.28 1.11 7.80
C THR A 102 -4.19 -0.16 6.98
N GLY A 103 -3.04 -0.39 6.35
CA GLY A 103 -2.74 -1.61 5.59
C GLY A 103 -2.25 -2.76 6.46
N GLN A 104 -2.30 -3.97 5.92
CA GLN A 104 -1.71 -5.17 6.53
C GLN A 104 -0.96 -6.04 5.52
N GLY A 105 -0.17 -6.98 6.02
CA GLY A 105 0.61 -7.91 5.21
C GLY A 105 1.70 -7.19 4.44
N ALA A 106 1.61 -7.15 3.10
CA ALA A 106 2.59 -6.43 2.28
C ALA A 106 2.58 -4.91 2.54
N LEU A 107 1.46 -4.39 3.06
CA LEU A 107 1.21 -2.99 3.37
C LEU A 107 1.26 -2.70 4.88
N ASP A 108 1.84 -3.62 5.65
CA ASP A 108 2.01 -3.41 7.09
C ASP A 108 2.83 -2.14 7.37
N GLY A 109 2.38 -1.36 8.35
CA GLY A 109 2.94 -0.04 8.67
C GLY A 109 2.56 1.10 7.69
N ILE A 110 1.84 0.81 6.60
CA ILE A 110 1.35 1.84 5.66
C ILE A 110 -0.02 2.33 6.12
N SER A 111 -0.17 3.64 6.28
CA SER A 111 -1.45 4.24 6.68
C SER A 111 -1.63 5.63 6.07
N TYR A 112 -2.88 6.04 5.93
CA TYR A 112 -3.22 7.42 5.61
C TYR A 112 -4.51 7.82 6.30
N THR A 113 -4.67 9.13 6.50
CA THR A 113 -5.87 9.72 7.06
C THR A 113 -6.44 10.76 6.10
N LEU A 114 -7.70 10.60 5.72
CA LEU A 114 -8.46 11.58 4.97
C LEU A 114 -9.18 12.49 5.95
N THR A 115 -8.96 13.79 5.86
CA THR A 115 -9.60 14.79 6.72
C THR A 115 -10.49 15.69 5.89
N PRO A 116 -11.79 15.80 6.22
CA PRO A 116 -12.67 16.75 5.58
C PRO A 116 -12.38 18.17 6.11
N THR A 117 -12.25 19.10 5.17
CA THR A 117 -12.15 20.54 5.39
C THR A 117 -13.38 21.23 4.82
N GLY A 118 -13.79 22.35 5.41
CA GLY A 118 -15.04 23.02 5.08
C GLY A 118 -16.26 22.42 5.79
N ASP A 119 -17.43 22.84 5.36
CA ASP A 119 -18.74 22.54 5.95
C ASP A 119 -19.84 22.51 4.88
N ALA A 120 -21.09 22.25 5.29
CA ALA A 120 -22.23 22.18 4.38
C ALA A 120 -22.48 23.49 3.61
N ALA A 121 -22.03 24.63 4.14
CA ALA A 121 -22.21 25.96 3.54
C ALA A 121 -21.12 26.32 2.51
N SER A 122 -19.87 25.94 2.78
CA SER A 122 -18.71 26.24 1.93
C SER A 122 -18.31 25.09 0.99
N GLY A 123 -18.90 23.91 1.17
CA GLY A 123 -18.56 22.70 0.45
C GLY A 123 -17.49 21.88 1.18
N VAL A 124 -17.60 20.56 1.13
CA VAL A 124 -16.64 19.66 1.76
C VAL A 124 -15.48 19.40 0.82
N SER A 125 -14.28 19.78 1.23
CA SER A 125 -13.01 19.43 0.59
C SER A 125 -12.27 18.38 1.41
N TRP A 126 -11.29 17.71 0.81
CA TRP A 126 -10.57 16.62 1.48
C TRP A 126 -9.07 16.80 1.35
N SER A 127 -8.37 16.62 2.46
CA SER A 127 -6.92 16.48 2.48
C SER A 127 -6.52 15.08 2.96
N ALA A 128 -5.43 14.54 2.42
CA ALA A 128 -4.88 13.25 2.83
C ALA A 128 -3.51 13.43 3.48
N ASN A 129 -3.35 12.91 4.70
CA ASN A 129 -2.06 12.79 5.36
C ASN A 129 -1.60 11.33 5.31
N CYS A 130 -0.43 11.08 4.71
CA CYS A 130 0.13 9.73 4.53
C CYS A 130 1.31 9.42 5.47
N GLY A 131 1.68 10.36 6.36
CA GLY A 131 2.84 10.21 7.25
C GLY A 131 4.13 9.81 6.49
N ASP A 132 4.88 8.88 7.09
CA ASP A 132 6.15 8.37 6.55
C ASP A 132 5.98 7.52 5.27
N SER A 133 4.74 7.13 4.93
CA SER A 133 4.46 6.28 3.78
C SER A 133 4.16 7.05 2.47
N SER A 134 4.35 8.37 2.47
CA SER A 134 4.01 9.27 1.35
C SER A 134 4.61 8.86 -0.01
N GLU A 135 5.83 8.29 -0.03
CA GLU A 135 6.52 7.88 -1.27
C GLU A 135 5.85 6.72 -2.03
N LEU A 136 5.01 5.96 -1.33
CA LEU A 136 4.31 4.81 -1.88
C LEU A 136 2.96 5.22 -2.52
N PHE A 137 2.42 6.39 -2.19
CA PHE A 137 1.17 6.86 -2.76
C PHE A 137 1.33 7.52 -4.13
N PRO A 138 0.26 7.61 -4.93
CA PRO A 138 0.25 8.36 -6.18
C PRO A 138 0.64 9.83 -5.97
N ALA A 139 1.31 10.41 -6.98
CA ALA A 139 1.75 11.80 -6.91
C ALA A 139 0.58 12.75 -6.64
N GLY A 140 0.72 13.56 -5.59
CA GLY A 140 -0.29 14.56 -5.20
C GLY A 140 -1.48 14.04 -4.40
N PHE A 141 -1.50 12.75 -4.06
CA PHE A 141 -2.52 12.20 -3.15
C PHE A 141 -2.38 12.77 -1.73
N CYS A 142 -1.17 12.78 -1.18
CA CYS A 142 -0.88 13.18 0.21
C CYS A 142 -0.80 14.71 0.37
N ARG A 143 -1.90 15.43 0.10
CA ARG A 143 -2.00 16.90 0.23
C ARG A 143 -3.23 17.30 1.02
#